data_AF-A0A3D4TH11-F1
#
_entry.id   AF-A0A3D4TH11-F1
#
_cell.length_a   1.000
_cell.length_b   1.000
_cell.length_c   1.000
_cell.angle_alpha   90.00
_cell.angle_beta   90.00
_cell.angle_gamma   90.00
#
_symmetry.space_group_name_H-M   'P 1'
#
loop_
_entity.id
_entity.type
_entity.pdbx_description
1 polymer ?
#
loop_
_entity_poly.entity_id
_entity_poly.type
_entity_poly.pdbx_seq_one_letter_code
_entity_poly.pdbx_strand_id
1 'polypeptide(L)' 'MLFETLATTGHEQVVFCHNHDAGLQAIIAIHNTTLGPALGG' A
#
# COMPACT_ATOMS: atom_id res chain seq x y z
N MET A 1 -5.03 -11.75 -9.86
CA MET A 1 -3.60 -11.39 -9.65
C MET A 1 -3.51 -10.03 -8.97
N LEU A 2 -2.45 -9.71 -8.22
CA LEU A 2 -2.39 -8.48 -7.40
C LEU A 2 -2.73 -7.22 -8.20
N PHE A 3 -2.10 -7.02 -9.36
CA PHE A 3 -2.36 -5.84 -10.20
C PHE A 3 -3.80 -5.77 -10.72
N GLU A 4 -4.45 -6.89 -11.01
CA GLU A 4 -5.88 -6.91 -11.36
C GLU A 4 -6.73 -6.44 -10.18
N THR A 5 -6.43 -6.90 -8.97
CA THR A 5 -7.13 -6.46 -7.75
C THR A 5 -6.92 -4.97 -7.49
N LEU A 6 -5.70 -4.45 -7.64
CA LEU A 6 -5.43 -3.02 -7.48
C LEU A 6 -6.21 -2.18 -8.50
N ALA A 7 -6.26 -2.64 -9.75
CA ALA A 7 -7.03 -1.98 -10.79
C ALA A 7 -8.54 -2.00 -10.52
N THR A 8 -9.10 -3.13 -10.10
CA THR A 8 -10.55 -3.25 -9.84
C THR A 8 -10.99 -2.54 -8.56
N THR A 9 -10.11 -2.44 -7.57
CA THR A 9 -10.39 -1.75 -6.30
C THR A 9 -9.98 -0.28 -6.30
N GLY A 10 -9.29 0.20 -7.34
CA GLY A 10 -8.91 1.60 -7.48
C GLY A 10 -7.76 2.05 -6.59
N HIS A 11 -6.92 1.14 -6.09
CA HIS A 11 -5.76 1.52 -5.27
C HIS A 11 -4.68 2.18 -6.11
N GLU A 12 -4.20 3.34 -5.67
CA GLU A 12 -3.12 4.08 -6.32
C GLU A 12 -1.74 3.41 -6.13
N GLN A 13 -1.47 2.83 -4.96
CA GLN A 13 -0.15 2.29 -4.63
C GLN A 13 -0.19 1.19 -3.57
N VAL A 14 0.75 0.24 -3.67
CA VAL A 14 1.11 -0.69 -2.59
C VAL A 14 2.63 -0.69 -2.41
N VAL A 15 3.08 -0.50 -1.17
CA VAL A 15 4.50 -0.55 -0.78
C VAL A 15 4.74 -1.77 0.08
N PHE A 16 5.71 -2.59 -0.32
CA PHE A 16 6.18 -3.73 0.46
C PHE A 16 7.41 -3.31 1.25
N CYS A 17 7.32 -3.31 2.57
CA CYS A 17 8.39 -2.95 3.48
C CYS A 17 8.94 -4.21 4.13
N HIS A 18 10.24 -4.44 3.95
CA HIS A 18 10.93 -5.57 4.57
C HIS A 18 12.26 -5.07 5.15
N ASN A 19 12.46 -5.27 6.45
CA ASN A 19 13.75 -5.07 7.10
C ASN A 19 14.07 -6.30 7.93
N HIS A 20 15.08 -7.06 7.49
CA HIS A 20 15.47 -8.31 8.11
C HIS A 20 16.03 -8.12 9.52
N ASP A 21 16.92 -7.14 9.71
CA ASP A 21 17.60 -6.90 10.99
C ASP A 21 16.62 -6.50 12.10
N ALA A 22 15.58 -5.75 11.74
CA ALA A 22 14.49 -5.36 12.65
C ALA A 22 13.34 -6.37 12.69
N GLY A 23 13.37 -7.43 11.86
CA GLY A 23 12.25 -8.36 11.69
C GLY A 23 10.97 -7.74 11.12
N LEU A 24 11.04 -6.54 10.55
CA LEU A 24 9.89 -5.82 10.03
C LEU A 24 9.42 -6.44 8.71
N GLN A 25 8.14 -6.79 8.67
CA GLN A 25 7.43 -7.12 7.45
C GLN A 25 6.12 -6.35 7.46
N ALA A 26 5.95 -5.43 6.52
CA ALA A 26 4.77 -4.58 6.46
C ALA A 26 4.35 -4.34 5.01
N ILE A 27 3.05 -4.09 4.82
CA ILE A 27 2.48 -3.68 3.55
C ILE A 27 1.69 -2.41 3.81
N ILE A 28 2.00 -1.35 3.06
CA ILE A 28 1.28 -0.08 3.10
C ILE A 28 0.49 0.02 1.80
N ALA A 29 -0.84 -0.04 1.89
CA ALA A 29 -1.74 0.12 0.75
C ALA A 29 -2.37 1.51 0.78
N ILE A 30 -2.22 2.25 -0.32
CA ILE A 30 -2.79 3.59 -0.47
C ILE A 30 -3.92 3.49 -1.50
N HIS A 31 -5.15 3.71 -1.04
CA HIS A 31 -6.32 3.67 -1.90
C HIS A 31 -6.44 4.95 -2.74
N ASN A 32 -6.39 6.13 -2.13
CA ASN A 32 -6.60 7.39 -2.84
C ASN A 32 -5.89 8.57 -2.13
N THR A 33 -5.29 9.47 -2.90
CA THR A 33 -4.63 10.71 -2.42
C THR A 33 -5.18 11.99 -3.07
N THR A 34 -6.31 11.90 -3.77
CA THR A 34 -6.91 13.01 -4.53
C THR A 34 -7.23 14.23 -3.66
N LEU A 35 -7.64 14.03 -2.41
CA LEU A 35 -7.99 15.11 -1.48
C LEU A 35 -6.83 15.50 -0.52
N GLY A 36 -5.66 14.90 -0.68
CA GLY A 36 -4.50 15.13 0.18
C GLY A 36 -3.75 13.85 0.55
N PRO A 37 -2.77 13.95 1.47
CA PRO A 37 -1.97 12.81 1.90
C PRO A 37 -2.83 11.68 2.48
N ALA A 38 -2.46 10.43 2.19
CA ALA A 38 -3.08 9.26 2.80
C ALA A 38 -2.83 9.23 4.31
N LEU A 39 -3.86 8.93 5.08
CA LEU A 39 -3.81 8.76 6.53
C LEU A 39 -4.42 7.41 6.90
N GLY A 40 -3.72 6.65 7.75
CA GLY A 40 -4.10 5.33 8.20
C GLY A 40 -3.40 5.00 9.52
N GLY A 41 -3.90 3.97 10.22
CA GLY A 41 -3.37 3.47 11.49
C GLY A 41 -2.65 2.14 11.36
#